data_AF-A0A5I1UM87-F1
#
_entry.id   AF-A0A5I1UM87-F1
#
_cell.length_a   1.000
_cell.length_b   1.000
_cell.length_c   1.000
_cell.angle_alpha   90.00
_cell.angle_beta   90.00
_cell.angle_gamma   90.00
#
_symmetry.space_group_name_H-M   'P 1'
#
loop_
_entity.id
_entity.type
_entity.pdbx_description
1 polymer ?
#
loop_
_entity_poly.entity_id
_entity_poly.type
_entity_poly.pdbx_seq_one_letter_code
_entity_poly.pdbx_strand_id
1 'polypeptide(L)'
;AAVQTLREMNADNLRKVPADAPTAFIKPRWKPLVITPEGLDRKFYEICALSELKNALRSGDIWVKGSRQFRDFDDYLLPAEKFAALKREQALPLAINPNSDQYLEERLQLLDEQLATVTR
;
A
#
# COMPACT_ATOMS: atom_id res chain seq x y z
N ALA A 1 10.38 5.68 13.81
CA ALA A 1 10.69 6.88 14.63
C ALA A 1 9.52 7.25 15.54
N ALA A 2 8.39 7.77 15.05
CA ALA A 2 7.30 8.26 15.92
C ALA A 2 6.75 7.20 16.90
N VAL A 3 6.55 5.97 16.43
CA VAL A 3 6.13 4.84 17.28
C VAL A 3 7.14 4.55 18.39
N GLN A 4 8.44 4.73 18.12
CA GLN A 4 9.50 4.53 19.11
C GLN A 4 9.46 5.64 20.17
N THR A 5 9.33 6.90 19.76
CA THR A 5 9.13 8.03 20.68
C THR A 5 7.91 7.81 21.59
N LEU A 6 6.80 7.30 21.06
CA LEU A 6 5.63 6.97 21.90
C LEU A 6 5.91 5.84 22.89
N ARG A 7 6.67 4.81 22.51
CA ARG A 7 7.06 3.71 23.40
C ARG A 7 7.92 4.22 24.55
N GLU A 8 8.90 5.06 24.26
CA GLU A 8 9.80 5.69 25.26
C GLU A 8 9.02 6.59 26.20
N MET A 9 8.20 7.50 25.66
CA MET A 9 7.32 8.36 26.46
C MET A 9 6.42 7.57 27.41
N ASN A 10 5.89 6.43 26.95
CA ASN A 10 5.04 5.58 27.77
C ASN A 10 5.82 4.82 28.85
N ALA A 11 7.03 4.33 28.52
CA ALA A 11 7.90 3.66 29.50
C ALA A 11 8.34 4.63 30.61
N ASP A 12 8.70 5.85 30.24
CA ASP A 12 9.22 6.87 31.15
C ASP A 12 8.13 7.76 31.78
N ASN A 13 6.85 7.50 31.48
CA ASN A 13 5.70 8.30 31.91
C ASN A 13 5.84 9.81 31.62
N LEU A 14 6.45 10.17 30.49
CA LEU A 14 6.73 11.56 30.13
C LEU A 14 5.43 12.33 29.87
N ARG A 15 5.26 13.45 30.57
CA ARG A 15 4.07 14.32 30.40
C ARG A 15 4.12 15.19 29.15
N LYS A 16 5.32 15.49 28.65
CA LYS A 16 5.55 16.31 27.46
C LYS A 16 6.15 15.48 26.34
N VAL A 17 5.82 15.84 25.11
CA VAL A 17 6.48 15.28 23.92
C VAL A 17 7.90 15.89 23.82
N PRO A 18 8.95 15.09 23.55
CA PRO A 18 10.29 15.61 23.31
C PRO A 18 10.34 16.62 22.16
N ALA A 19 11.24 17.61 22.24
CA ALA A 19 11.35 18.66 21.21
C ALA A 19 11.91 18.13 19.87
N ASP A 20 12.66 17.03 19.93
CA ASP A 20 13.22 16.28 18.81
C ASP A 20 12.26 15.19 18.28
N ALA A 21 11.05 15.10 18.82
CA ALA A 21 10.07 14.14 18.36
C ALA A 21 9.81 14.32 16.84
N PRO A 22 9.73 13.24 16.07
CA PRO A 22 9.57 13.32 14.62
C PRO A 22 8.21 13.95 14.28
N THR A 23 8.20 14.91 13.37
CA THR A 23 6.98 15.64 12.96
C THR A 23 6.67 15.49 11.46
N ALA A 24 7.57 14.86 10.70
CA ALA A 24 7.44 14.72 9.24
C ALA A 24 6.19 13.95 8.79
N PHE A 25 5.67 13.04 9.61
CA PHE A 25 4.45 12.28 9.30
C PHE A 25 3.15 13.08 9.53
N ILE A 26 3.23 14.26 10.18
CA ILE A 26 2.06 15.05 10.56
C ILE A 26 1.52 15.77 9.32
N LYS A 27 0.37 15.27 8.83
CA LYS A 27 -0.34 15.87 7.69
C LYS A 27 -0.86 17.28 8.02
N PRO A 28 -1.03 18.17 7.03
CA PRO A 28 -1.47 19.56 7.24
C PRO A 28 -2.72 19.71 8.13
N ARG A 29 -3.71 18.82 7.99
CA ARG A 29 -4.93 18.81 8.82
C ARG A 29 -4.69 18.65 10.32
N TRP A 30 -3.61 17.97 10.70
CA TRP A 30 -3.26 17.71 12.10
C TRP A 30 -2.40 18.81 12.69
N LYS A 31 -1.64 19.55 11.85
CA LYS A 31 -0.67 20.56 12.33
C LYS A 31 -1.28 21.57 13.31
N PRO A 32 -2.48 22.15 13.08
CA PRO A 32 -3.07 23.12 14.02
C PRO A 32 -3.43 22.52 15.39
N LEU A 33 -3.61 21.20 15.48
CA LEU A 33 -3.96 20.51 16.72
C LEU A 33 -2.73 19.98 17.45
N VAL A 34 -1.73 19.52 16.69
CA VAL A 34 -0.53 18.86 17.23
C VAL A 34 0.56 19.88 17.58
N ILE A 35 0.72 20.93 16.79
CA ILE A 35 1.77 21.94 16.96
C ILE A 35 1.13 23.19 17.56
N THR A 36 1.47 23.47 18.81
CA THR A 36 0.98 24.64 19.55
C THR A 36 2.14 25.60 19.84
N PRO A 37 1.86 26.86 20.23
CA PRO A 37 2.90 27.80 20.64
C PRO A 37 3.75 27.31 21.82
N GLU A 38 3.21 26.43 22.66
CA GLU A 38 3.87 25.86 23.84
C GLU A 38 4.67 24.58 23.54
N GLY A 39 4.61 24.09 22.29
CA GLY A 39 5.27 22.87 21.84
C GLY A 39 4.33 21.88 21.19
N LEU A 40 4.66 20.59 21.26
CA LEU A 40 3.80 19.53 20.72
C LEU A 40 2.76 19.12 21.77
N ASP A 41 1.47 19.17 21.40
CA ASP A 41 0.41 18.64 22.25
C ASP A 41 0.49 17.10 22.29
N ARG A 42 0.67 16.54 23.48
CA ARG A 42 0.86 15.10 23.67
C ARG A 42 -0.31 14.28 23.17
N LYS A 43 -1.54 14.66 23.50
CA LYS A 43 -2.74 13.87 23.18
C LYS A 43 -2.95 13.85 21.67
N PHE A 44 -2.86 15.01 21.02
CA PHE A 44 -3.00 15.10 19.58
C PHE A 44 -1.83 14.45 18.85
N TYR A 45 -0.60 14.53 19.37
CA TYR A 45 0.55 13.84 18.79
C TYR A 45 0.36 12.31 18.80
N GLU A 46 -0.04 11.74 19.95
CA GLU A 46 -0.34 10.31 20.09
C GLU A 46 -1.45 9.86 19.13
N ILE A 47 -2.58 10.57 19.11
CA ILE A 47 -3.71 10.25 18.23
C ILE A 47 -3.29 10.37 16.76
N CYS A 48 -2.53 11.41 16.40
CA CYS A 48 -2.04 11.62 15.04
C CYS A 48 -1.14 10.46 14.61
N ALA A 49 -0.14 10.10 15.43
CA ALA A 49 0.79 9.01 15.13
C ALA A 49 0.08 7.67 14.92
N LEU A 50 -0.87 7.32 15.79
CA LEU A 50 -1.64 6.08 15.67
C LEU A 50 -2.59 6.11 14.46
N SER A 51 -3.21 7.26 14.19
CA SER A 51 -4.12 7.42 13.05
C SER A 51 -3.38 7.34 11.72
N GLU A 52 -2.22 7.99 11.59
CA GLU A 52 -1.42 7.94 10.37
C GLU A 52 -0.76 6.56 10.18
N LEU A 53 -0.35 5.89 11.26
CA LEU A 53 0.11 4.49 11.18
C LEU A 53 -0.99 3.56 10.67
N LYS A 54 -2.21 3.67 11.21
CA LYS A 54 -3.38 2.90 10.74
C LYS A 54 -3.65 3.16 9.26
N ASN A 55 -3.56 4.42 8.83
CA ASN A 55 -3.79 4.78 7.43
C ASN A 55 -2.72 4.18 6.52
N ALA A 56 -1.44 4.26 6.90
CA ALA A 56 -0.32 3.71 6.14
C ALA A 56 -0.37 2.18 6.03
N LEU A 57 -0.77 1.48 7.11
CA LEU A 57 -1.03 0.04 7.08
C LEU A 57 -2.19 -0.32 6.15
N ARG A 58 -3.21 0.53 6.05
CA ARG A 58 -4.38 0.30 5.20
C ARG A 58 -4.09 0.57 3.72
N SER A 59 -3.27 1.58 3.41
CA SER A 59 -2.86 1.88 2.04
C SER A 59 -1.80 0.92 1.51
N GLY A 60 -1.10 0.21 2.39
CA GLY A 60 0.04 -0.63 2.02
C GLY A 60 1.37 0.11 1.97
N ASP A 61 1.40 1.40 2.33
CA ASP A 61 2.65 2.19 2.42
C ASP A 61 3.59 1.63 3.51
N ILE A 62 3.02 0.96 4.51
CA ILE A 62 3.75 0.23 5.55
C ILE A 62 3.17 -1.18 5.64
N TRP A 63 4.05 -2.15 5.83
CA TRP A 63 3.71 -3.54 6.10
C TRP A 63 4.40 -4.02 7.37
N VAL A 64 3.92 -5.14 7.90
CA VAL A 64 4.45 -5.77 9.10
C VAL A 64 4.90 -7.17 8.73
N LYS A 65 6.21 -7.42 8.87
CA LYS A 65 6.80 -8.74 8.63
C LYS A 65 6.08 -9.82 9.46
N GLY A 66 5.64 -10.89 8.79
CA GLY A 66 4.90 -12.00 9.42
C GLY A 66 3.41 -11.72 9.65
N SER A 67 2.91 -10.51 9.38
CA SER A 67 1.47 -10.24 9.42
C SER A 67 0.78 -10.85 8.21
N ARG A 68 -0.35 -11.52 8.44
CA ARG A 68 -1.24 -11.99 7.37
C ARG A 68 -2.10 -10.86 6.81
N GLN A 69 -2.50 -9.92 7.67
CA GLN A 69 -3.41 -8.83 7.30
C GLN A 69 -2.68 -7.63 6.69
N PHE A 70 -1.47 -7.34 7.15
CA PHE A 70 -0.64 -6.22 6.70
C PHE A 70 0.68 -6.76 6.13
N ARG A 71 0.57 -7.69 5.17
CA ARG A 71 1.72 -8.28 4.50
C ARG A 71 2.30 -7.31 3.48
N ASP A 72 3.58 -7.47 3.16
CA ASP A 72 4.20 -6.83 2.00
C ASP A 72 3.36 -7.11 0.74
N PHE A 73 3.17 -6.09 -0.09
CA PHE A 73 2.45 -6.26 -1.36
C PHE A 73 3.28 -7.09 -2.34
N ASP A 74 4.61 -6.89 -2.34
CA ASP A 74 5.50 -7.57 -3.26
C ASP A 74 5.55 -9.09 -3.03
N ASP A 75 5.23 -9.55 -1.80
CA ASP A 75 5.08 -10.97 -1.47
C ASP A 75 3.92 -11.66 -2.21
N TYR A 76 2.95 -10.90 -2.73
CA TYR A 76 1.86 -11.44 -3.55
C TYR A 76 2.21 -11.48 -5.04
N LEU A 77 3.23 -10.73 -5.45
CA LEU A 77 3.64 -10.66 -6.84
C LEU A 77 4.55 -11.82 -7.20
N LEU A 78 4.51 -12.20 -8.47
CA LEU A 78 5.52 -13.10 -9.00
C LEU A 78 6.87 -12.35 -9.00
N PRO A 79 7.95 -12.90 -8.41
CA PRO A 79 9.26 -12.25 -8.44
C PRO A 79 9.68 -11.92 -9.87
N ALA A 80 10.27 -10.74 -10.07
CA ALA A 80 10.61 -10.24 -11.41
C ALA A 80 11.51 -11.21 -12.19
N GLU A 81 12.46 -11.86 -11.51
CA GLU A 81 13.34 -12.86 -12.12
C GLU A 81 12.56 -14.09 -12.61
N LYS A 82 11.63 -14.58 -11.77
CA LYS A 82 10.76 -15.71 -12.12
C LYS A 82 9.80 -15.34 -13.25
N PHE A 83 9.25 -14.14 -13.24
CA PHE A 83 8.44 -13.62 -14.34
C PHE A 83 9.24 -13.56 -15.65
N ALA A 84 10.47 -13.03 -15.62
CA ALA A 84 11.34 -12.93 -16.78
C ALA A 84 11.71 -14.32 -17.35
N ALA A 85 11.93 -15.31 -16.49
CA ALA A 85 12.14 -16.70 -16.91
C ALA A 85 10.90 -17.28 -17.62
N LEU A 86 9.72 -17.22 -16.98
CA LEU A 86 8.48 -17.71 -17.57
C LEU A 86 8.12 -17.01 -18.90
N LYS A 87 8.40 -15.71 -18.99
CA LYS A 87 8.17 -14.94 -20.22
C LYS A 87 9.09 -15.40 -21.36
N ARG A 88 10.38 -15.64 -21.08
CA ARG A 88 11.33 -16.17 -22.09
C ARG A 88 10.94 -17.57 -22.56
N GLU A 89 10.43 -18.39 -21.66
CA GLU A 89 10.01 -19.77 -21.93
C GLU A 89 8.59 -19.87 -22.52
N GLN A 90 7.90 -18.75 -22.72
CA GLN A 90 6.48 -18.69 -23.12
C GLN A 90 5.56 -19.57 -22.23
N ALA A 91 5.96 -19.81 -20.99
CA ALA A 91 5.29 -20.69 -20.04
C ALA A 91 4.46 -19.93 -19.01
N LEU A 92 4.08 -18.68 -19.30
CA LEU A 92 3.20 -17.92 -18.42
C LEU A 92 1.83 -18.62 -18.37
N PRO A 93 1.27 -18.88 -17.17
CA PRO A 93 0.00 -19.57 -17.01
C PRO A 93 -1.17 -18.64 -17.33
N LEU A 94 -1.23 -18.19 -18.58
CA LEU A 94 -2.29 -17.34 -19.12
C LEU A 94 -3.23 -18.24 -19.91
N ALA A 95 -4.54 -18.13 -19.66
CA ALA A 95 -5.57 -18.86 -20.39
C ALA A 95 -5.85 -18.28 -21.79
N ILE A 96 -5.11 -17.24 -22.18
CA ILE A 96 -5.26 -16.53 -23.45
C ILE A 96 -3.94 -16.54 -24.21
N ASN A 97 -4.03 -16.34 -25.51
CA ASN A 97 -2.86 -16.14 -26.34
C ASN A 97 -2.09 -14.88 -25.88
N PRO A 98 -0.81 -15.01 -25.48
CA PRO A 98 -0.01 -13.87 -25.06
C PRO A 98 0.41 -12.95 -26.22
N ASN A 99 0.22 -13.36 -27.48
CA ASN A 99 0.39 -12.51 -28.65
C ASN A 99 -0.83 -11.59 -28.82
N SER A 100 -0.62 -10.28 -28.66
CA SER A 100 -1.68 -9.27 -28.71
C SER A 100 -2.46 -9.29 -30.02
N ASP A 101 -1.75 -9.37 -31.14
CA ASP A 101 -2.35 -9.17 -32.46
C ASP A 101 -3.21 -10.38 -32.81
N GLN A 102 -2.69 -11.58 -32.53
CA GLN A 102 -3.42 -12.83 -32.74
C GLN A 102 -4.63 -12.95 -31.79
N TYR A 103 -4.47 -12.57 -30.53
CA TYR A 103 -5.59 -12.55 -29.59
C TYR A 103 -6.70 -11.58 -30.04
N LEU A 104 -6.34 -10.39 -30.51
CA LEU A 104 -7.33 -9.41 -30.99
C LEU A 104 -8.07 -9.91 -32.24
N GLU A 105 -7.36 -10.53 -33.17
CA GLU A 105 -7.98 -11.11 -34.37
C GLU A 105 -8.98 -12.22 -34.01
N GLU A 106 -8.59 -13.16 -33.14
CA GLU A 106 -9.47 -14.22 -32.63
C GLU A 106 -10.73 -13.65 -31.94
N ARG A 107 -10.59 -12.57 -31.15
CA ARG A 107 -11.71 -11.92 -30.46
C ARG A 107 -12.64 -11.17 -31.40
N LEU A 108 -12.12 -10.55 -32.46
CA LEU A 108 -12.92 -9.88 -33.49
C LEU A 108 -13.72 -10.89 -34.31
N GLN A 109 -13.10 -11.99 -34.73
CA GLN A 109 -13.80 -13.06 -35.45
C GLN A 109 -14.94 -13.65 -34.60
N LEU A 110 -14.66 -13.95 -33.32
CA LEU A 110 -15.69 -14.43 -32.40
C LEU A 110 -16.84 -13.42 -32.23
N LEU A 111 -16.52 -12.12 -32.17
CA LEU A 111 -17.53 -11.06 -32.07
C LEU A 111 -18.44 -11.06 -33.30
N ASP A 112 -17.89 -11.15 -34.51
CA ASP A 112 -18.65 -11.17 -35.75
C ASP A 112 -19.58 -12.39 -35.83
N GLU A 113 -19.10 -13.57 -35.44
CA GLU A 113 -19.91 -14.80 -35.37
C GLU A 113 -21.09 -14.67 -34.41
N GLN A 114 -20.85 -14.11 -33.21
CA GLN A 114 -21.90 -13.94 -32.20
C GLN A 114 -22.91 -12.87 -32.62
N LEU A 115 -22.46 -11.78 -33.24
CA LEU A 115 -23.34 -10.75 -33.78
C LEU A 115 -24.25 -11.33 -34.85
N ALA A 116 -23.71 -12.09 -35.81
CA ALA A 116 -24.49 -12.75 -36.85
C ALA A 116 -25.55 -13.74 -36.31
N THR A 117 -25.32 -14.31 -35.12
CA THR A 117 -26.28 -15.18 -34.43
C THR A 117 -27.43 -14.40 -33.81
N VAL A 118 -27.20 -13.18 -33.34
CA VAL A 118 -28.20 -12.32 -32.67
C VAL A 118 -29.06 -11.53 -33.67
N THR A 119 -28.53 -11.20 -34.85
CA THR A 119 -29.30 -10.52 -35.91
C THR A 119 -30.21 -11.44 -36.74
N ARG A 120 -30.26 -12.73 -36.41
CA ARG A 120 -31.14 -13.73 -37.04
C ARG A 120 -32.38 -14.00 -36.19
#